data_AF-A0A521Y856-F1
#
_entry.id   AF-A0A521Y856-F1
#
_cell.length_a   1.000
_cell.length_b   1.000
_cell.length_c   1.000
_cell.angle_alpha   90.00
_cell.angle_beta   90.00
_cell.angle_gamma   90.00
#
_symmetry.space_group_name_H-M   'P 1'
#
loop_
_entity.id
_entity.type
_entity.pdbx_description
1 polymer ?
#
loop_
_entity_poly.entity_id
_entity_poly.type
_entity_poly.pdbx_seq_one_letter_code
_entity_poly.pdbx_strand_id
1 'polypeptide(L)'
;MAREMADWLQTLLPGIAPAGWGGESCWLAFMMTRESEHNPPFYWLGAALDEVDRAGAIEVVRSRLIAAHGALACNSRGPADERAQDVLSEACAYAWAVTRLGRATFEAAGEDGHAPVRIAIDEHGVYVLPRRLWPVNSLQRVMTSIAEQTAAAAQLLPEGARGIVYLDVWHQQQYAQNLGYRMELTEPLQHALRHFAAEHRLGHVLTRPFQWNNPVEATY
;
A
#
# COMPACT_ATOMS: atom_id res chain seq x y z
N MET A 1 -16.24 -5.92 -14.21
CA MET A 1 -16.62 -5.16 -13.02
C MET A 1 -15.74 -5.67 -11.90
N ALA A 2 -15.08 -4.78 -11.15
CA ALA A 2 -14.23 -5.20 -10.05
C ALA A 2 -15.07 -5.91 -8.98
N ARG A 3 -14.50 -6.94 -8.35
CA ARG A 3 -15.15 -7.60 -7.21
C ARG A 3 -15.24 -6.63 -6.03
N GLU A 4 -16.33 -6.69 -5.26
CA GLU A 4 -16.48 -5.85 -4.07
C GLU A 4 -15.39 -6.14 -3.03
N MET A 5 -14.90 -5.09 -2.38
CA MET A 5 -13.81 -5.22 -1.40
C MET A 5 -14.18 -6.15 -0.24
N ALA A 6 -15.44 -6.12 0.20
CA ALA A 6 -15.93 -6.99 1.26
C ALA A 6 -15.80 -8.47 0.90
N ASP A 7 -16.11 -8.84 -0.35
CA ASP A 7 -15.98 -10.22 -0.82
C ASP A 7 -14.51 -10.66 -0.87
N TRP A 8 -13.62 -9.76 -1.26
CA TRP A 8 -12.18 -9.99 -1.22
C TRP A 8 -11.70 -10.24 0.21
N LEU A 9 -12.04 -9.36 1.15
CA LEU A 9 -11.66 -9.53 2.56
C LEU A 9 -12.23 -10.83 3.14
N GLN A 10 -13.47 -11.18 2.81
CA GLN A 10 -14.10 -12.43 3.28
C GLN A 10 -13.40 -13.67 2.71
N THR A 11 -12.89 -13.59 1.48
CA THR A 11 -12.13 -14.68 0.85
C THR A 11 -10.76 -14.83 1.48
N LEU A 12 -10.06 -13.72 1.69
CA LEU A 12 -8.70 -13.71 2.25
C LEU A 12 -8.70 -14.09 3.74
N LEU A 13 -9.69 -13.59 4.49
CA LEU A 13 -9.78 -13.69 5.95
C LEU A 13 -11.16 -14.20 6.39
N PRO A 14 -11.51 -15.47 6.07
CA PRO A 14 -12.86 -16.00 6.33
C PRO A 14 -13.23 -16.09 7.81
N GLY A 15 -12.25 -16.02 8.72
CA GLY A 15 -12.45 -16.04 10.17
C GLY A 15 -12.82 -14.68 10.78
N ILE A 16 -12.87 -13.61 9.98
CA ILE A 16 -13.27 -12.27 10.42
C ILE A 16 -14.68 -12.00 9.92
N ALA A 17 -15.62 -11.72 10.83
CA ALA A 17 -16.98 -11.34 10.48
C ALA A 17 -17.10 -9.81 10.32
N PRO A 18 -17.98 -9.31 9.44
CA PRO A 18 -18.26 -7.88 9.33
C PRO A 18 -18.80 -7.29 10.64
N ALA A 19 -18.32 -6.12 11.04
CA ALA A 19 -18.76 -5.44 12.26
C ALA A 19 -18.87 -3.93 12.08
N GLY A 20 -19.96 -3.32 12.58
CA GLY A 20 -20.22 -1.89 12.41
C GLY A 20 -19.28 -0.94 13.17
N TRP A 21 -19.53 0.36 13.06
CA TRP A 21 -18.81 1.38 13.82
C TRP A 21 -19.29 1.40 15.28
N GLY A 22 -18.41 1.06 16.22
CA GLY A 22 -18.69 1.04 17.66
C GLY A 22 -18.43 -0.34 18.26
N GLY A 23 -17.73 -0.37 19.40
CA GLY A 23 -17.27 -1.60 20.05
C GLY A 23 -15.81 -1.98 19.72
N GLU A 24 -15.36 -3.08 20.32
CA GLU A 24 -14.05 -3.73 20.12
C GLU A 24 -13.97 -4.40 18.74
N SER A 25 -14.11 -3.65 17.64
CA SER A 25 -14.02 -4.17 16.27
C SER A 25 -12.73 -3.73 15.56
N CYS A 26 -12.05 -4.68 14.91
CA CYS A 26 -10.87 -4.36 14.10
C CYS A 26 -11.25 -3.65 12.80
N TRP A 27 -10.29 -2.93 12.22
CA TRP A 27 -10.45 -2.18 10.98
C TRP A 27 -10.90 -3.08 9.84
N LEU A 28 -10.33 -4.27 9.68
CA LEU A 28 -10.74 -5.21 8.62
C LEU A 28 -12.22 -5.63 8.73
N ALA A 29 -12.70 -5.93 9.94
CA ALA A 29 -14.11 -6.23 10.19
C ALA A 29 -15.02 -5.04 9.86
N PHE A 30 -14.58 -3.83 10.21
CA PHE A 30 -15.28 -2.60 9.85
C PHE A 30 -15.34 -2.39 8.33
N MET A 31 -14.22 -2.62 7.64
CA MET A 31 -14.10 -2.44 6.20
C MET A 31 -15.04 -3.35 5.41
N MET A 32 -15.28 -4.57 5.88
CA MET A 32 -16.25 -5.49 5.28
C MET A 32 -17.70 -4.97 5.30
N THR A 33 -18.03 -3.95 6.10
CA THR A 33 -19.37 -3.35 6.14
C THR A 33 -19.55 -2.18 5.16
N ARG A 34 -18.51 -1.85 4.39
CA ARG A 34 -18.47 -0.63 3.58
C ARG A 34 -18.60 -0.95 2.10
N GLU A 35 -19.40 -0.16 1.41
CA GLU A 35 -19.62 -0.29 -0.03
C GLU A 35 -18.58 0.51 -0.82
N SER A 36 -18.10 -0.05 -1.93
CA SER A 36 -17.09 0.58 -2.77
C SER A 36 -17.58 1.88 -3.43
N GLU A 37 -18.88 1.96 -3.77
CA GLU A 37 -19.52 3.12 -4.42
C GLU A 37 -19.34 4.43 -3.62
N HIS A 38 -19.39 4.33 -2.28
CA HIS A 38 -19.26 5.48 -1.39
C HIS A 38 -17.86 5.64 -0.79
N ASN A 39 -16.92 4.76 -1.15
CA ASN A 39 -15.56 4.74 -0.62
C ASN A 39 -14.57 4.48 -1.77
N PRO A 40 -14.22 5.50 -2.59
CA PRO A 40 -13.37 5.31 -3.76
C PRO A 40 -12.05 4.55 -3.53
N PRO A 41 -11.32 4.73 -2.40
CA PRO A 41 -10.16 3.90 -2.09
C PRO A 41 -10.44 2.38 -2.09
N PHE A 42 -11.66 1.96 -1.74
CA PHE A 42 -12.00 0.54 -1.63
C PHE A 42 -12.29 -0.07 -2.98
N TYR A 43 -12.89 0.70 -3.88
CA TYR A 43 -12.98 0.31 -5.28
C TYR A 43 -11.59 0.03 -5.87
N TRP A 44 -10.63 0.94 -5.65
CA TRP A 44 -9.27 0.76 -6.16
C TRP A 44 -8.56 -0.41 -5.51
N LEU A 45 -8.76 -0.62 -4.20
CA LEU A 45 -8.19 -1.77 -3.50
C LEU A 45 -8.77 -3.10 -4.01
N GLY A 46 -10.08 -3.20 -4.22
CA GLY A 46 -10.70 -4.38 -4.83
C GLY A 46 -10.15 -4.66 -6.22
N ALA A 47 -10.00 -3.62 -7.05
CA ALA A 47 -9.35 -3.73 -8.35
C ALA A 47 -7.88 -4.15 -8.27
N ALA A 48 -7.15 -3.73 -7.22
CA ALA A 48 -5.77 -4.19 -7.01
C ALA A 48 -5.73 -5.70 -6.75
N LEU A 49 -6.63 -6.19 -5.90
CA LEU A 49 -6.71 -7.61 -5.57
C LEU A 49 -7.15 -8.45 -6.77
N ASP A 50 -8.03 -7.94 -7.63
CA ASP A 50 -8.36 -8.57 -8.91
C ASP A 50 -7.13 -8.72 -9.82
N GLU A 51 -6.25 -7.71 -9.88
CA GLU A 51 -5.00 -7.80 -10.66
C GLU A 51 -3.98 -8.77 -10.04
N VAL A 52 -3.85 -8.74 -8.70
CA VAL A 52 -2.98 -9.66 -7.96
C VAL A 52 -3.42 -11.12 -8.18
N ASP A 53 -4.73 -11.38 -8.15
CA ASP A 53 -5.32 -12.70 -8.42
C ASP A 53 -5.09 -13.14 -9.86
N ARG A 54 -5.34 -12.26 -10.83
CA ARG A 54 -5.08 -12.54 -12.25
C ARG A 54 -3.59 -12.85 -12.52
N ALA A 55 -2.69 -12.22 -11.78
CA ALA A 55 -1.26 -12.47 -11.83
C ALA A 55 -0.80 -13.68 -10.99
N GLY A 56 -1.71 -14.38 -10.32
CA GLY A 56 -1.44 -15.60 -9.56
C GLY A 56 -0.76 -15.39 -8.20
N ALA A 57 -0.81 -14.18 -7.62
CA ALA A 57 -0.10 -13.83 -6.39
C ALA A 57 -1.02 -13.63 -5.16
N ILE A 58 -2.31 -13.92 -5.28
CA ILE A 58 -3.30 -13.63 -4.22
C ILE A 58 -3.06 -14.42 -2.93
N GLU A 59 -2.59 -15.67 -3.02
CA GLU A 59 -2.28 -16.48 -1.84
C GLU A 59 -1.07 -15.94 -1.06
N VAL A 60 -0.17 -15.21 -1.73
CA VAL A 60 0.93 -14.50 -1.05
C VAL A 60 0.35 -13.36 -0.21
N VAL A 61 -0.54 -12.54 -0.79
CA VAL A 61 -1.23 -11.46 -0.07
C VAL A 61 -2.03 -12.03 1.10
N ARG A 62 -2.76 -13.13 0.89
CA ARG A 62 -3.51 -13.83 1.95
C ARG A 62 -2.61 -14.24 3.11
N SER A 63 -1.52 -14.94 2.81
CA SER A 63 -0.56 -15.41 3.81
C SER A 63 0.04 -14.25 4.61
N ARG A 64 0.35 -13.14 3.92
CA ARG A 64 0.88 -11.92 4.56
C ARG A 64 -0.15 -11.22 5.42
N LEU A 65 -1.42 -11.15 5.00
CA LEU A 65 -2.50 -10.60 5.83
C LEU A 65 -2.71 -11.41 7.11
N ILE A 66 -2.70 -12.74 7.00
CA ILE A 66 -2.80 -13.64 8.16
C ILE A 66 -1.60 -13.46 9.09
N ALA A 67 -0.38 -13.37 8.55
CA ALA A 67 0.80 -13.12 9.36
C ALA A 67 0.74 -11.75 10.07
N ALA A 68 0.33 -10.70 9.36
CA ALA A 68 0.30 -9.33 9.87
C ALA A 68 -0.78 -9.07 10.93
N HIS A 69 -1.99 -9.57 10.72
CA HIS A 69 -3.15 -9.26 11.57
C HIS A 69 -3.63 -10.46 12.39
N GLY A 70 -3.41 -11.68 11.90
CA GLY A 70 -4.06 -12.89 12.39
C GLY A 70 -5.30 -13.25 11.57
N ALA A 71 -5.67 -14.54 11.63
CA ALA A 71 -6.81 -15.10 10.87
C ALA A 71 -8.20 -14.75 11.46
N LEU A 72 -8.23 -14.19 12.67
CA LEU A 72 -9.45 -13.84 13.41
C LEU A 72 -9.45 -12.34 13.73
N ALA A 73 -10.61 -11.81 14.13
CA ALA A 73 -10.73 -10.42 14.53
C ALA A 73 -9.82 -10.14 15.75
N CYS A 74 -9.02 -9.07 15.67
CA CYS A 74 -8.14 -8.67 16.77
C CYS A 74 -8.85 -7.77 17.82
N ASN A 75 -10.15 -7.53 17.62
CA ASN A 75 -11.02 -6.74 18.50
C ASN A 75 -10.47 -5.36 18.91
N SER A 76 -9.57 -4.79 18.11
CA SER A 76 -8.91 -3.52 18.41
C SER A 76 -8.51 -2.84 17.11
N ARG A 77 -8.29 -1.53 17.15
CA ARG A 77 -7.77 -0.73 16.04
C ARG A 77 -6.32 -0.35 16.31
N GLY A 78 -5.47 -1.36 16.34
CA GLY A 78 -4.09 -1.27 16.80
C GLY A 78 -3.05 -1.66 15.74
N PRO A 79 -1.83 -2.00 16.17
CA PRO A 79 -0.71 -2.33 15.27
C PRO A 79 -1.02 -3.42 14.24
N ALA A 80 -1.83 -4.42 14.61
CA ALA A 80 -2.23 -5.50 13.71
C ALA A 80 -3.01 -4.98 12.49
N ASP A 81 -3.94 -4.04 12.69
CA ASP A 81 -4.67 -3.39 11.60
C ASP A 81 -3.77 -2.48 10.78
N GLU A 82 -2.84 -1.77 11.41
CA GLU A 82 -1.89 -0.93 10.67
C GLU A 82 -1.05 -1.78 9.72
N ARG A 83 -0.51 -2.90 10.22
CA ARG A 83 0.23 -3.87 9.42
C ARG A 83 -0.61 -4.54 8.35
N ALA A 84 -1.89 -4.83 8.60
CA ALA A 84 -2.79 -5.32 7.56
C ALA A 84 -2.91 -4.33 6.41
N GLN A 85 -3.02 -3.04 6.74
CA GLN A 85 -3.14 -2.03 5.70
C GLN A 85 -1.81 -1.85 4.94
N ASP A 86 -0.64 -1.98 5.58
CA ASP A 86 0.65 -2.02 4.87
C ASP A 86 0.64 -3.12 3.80
N VAL A 87 0.19 -4.34 4.15
CA VAL A 87 0.06 -5.45 3.18
C VAL A 87 -0.91 -5.12 2.04
N LEU A 88 -2.00 -4.39 2.31
CA LEU A 88 -2.92 -3.93 1.27
C LEU A 88 -2.30 -2.84 0.37
N SER A 89 -1.38 -2.02 0.88
CA SER A 89 -0.57 -1.11 0.05
C SER A 89 0.46 -1.86 -0.79
N GLU A 90 1.06 -2.94 -0.27
CA GLU A 90 1.94 -3.82 -1.02
C GLU A 90 1.19 -4.46 -2.21
N ALA A 91 -0.05 -4.91 -1.99
CA ALA A 91 -0.92 -5.43 -3.06
C ALA A 91 -1.21 -4.36 -4.14
N CYS A 92 -1.47 -3.11 -3.73
CA CYS A 92 -1.62 -1.98 -4.64
C CYS A 92 -0.36 -1.71 -5.47
N ALA A 93 0.81 -1.71 -4.85
CA ALA A 93 2.08 -1.52 -5.53
C ALA A 93 2.37 -2.66 -6.53
N TYR A 94 2.02 -3.90 -6.16
CA TYR A 94 2.14 -5.05 -7.05
C TYR A 94 1.20 -4.93 -8.24
N ALA A 95 -0.07 -4.59 -8.03
CA ALA A 95 -1.03 -4.36 -9.11
C ALA A 95 -0.54 -3.28 -10.09
N TRP A 96 0.02 -2.18 -9.56
CA TRP A 96 0.66 -1.15 -10.37
C TRP A 96 1.84 -1.69 -11.16
N ALA A 97 2.74 -2.42 -10.49
CA ALA A 97 3.94 -3.00 -11.10
C ALA A 97 3.58 -3.94 -12.27
N VAL A 98 2.67 -4.90 -12.05
CA VAL A 98 2.28 -5.85 -13.11
C VAL A 98 1.61 -5.18 -14.30
N THR A 99 0.87 -4.10 -14.04
CA THR A 99 0.16 -3.36 -15.09
C THR A 99 1.09 -2.45 -15.90
N ARG A 100 2.15 -1.92 -15.28
CA ARG A 100 2.99 -0.87 -15.88
C ARG A 100 4.36 -1.35 -16.33
N LEU A 101 4.93 -2.33 -15.64
CA LEU A 101 6.33 -2.75 -15.79
C LEU A 101 6.50 -4.20 -16.24
N GLY A 102 5.41 -4.98 -16.33
CA GLY A 102 5.46 -6.38 -16.77
C GLY A 102 5.44 -7.37 -15.61
N ARG A 103 5.84 -8.62 -15.86
CA ARG A 103 5.71 -9.69 -14.85
C ARG A 103 6.46 -9.35 -13.56
N ALA A 104 5.79 -9.53 -12.42
CA ALA A 104 6.33 -9.21 -11.11
C ALA A 104 6.20 -10.36 -10.10
N THR A 105 7.03 -10.36 -9.08
CA THR A 105 6.98 -11.32 -7.97
C THR A 105 7.21 -10.62 -6.63
N PHE A 106 6.54 -11.09 -5.58
CA PHE A 106 6.81 -10.65 -4.21
C PHE A 106 8.06 -11.35 -3.67
N GLU A 107 9.01 -10.56 -3.17
CA GLU A 107 10.19 -11.06 -2.46
C GLU A 107 10.22 -10.50 -1.04
N ALA A 108 10.39 -11.37 -0.06
CA ALA A 108 10.66 -10.95 1.31
C ALA A 108 12.09 -10.40 1.41
N ALA A 109 12.24 -9.22 2.02
CA ALA A 109 13.54 -8.61 2.30
C ALA A 109 14.10 -9.01 3.69
N GLY A 110 13.66 -10.17 4.21
CA GLY A 110 14.05 -10.74 5.50
C GLY A 110 13.42 -12.13 5.70
N GLU A 111 13.84 -12.84 6.75
CA GLU A 111 13.43 -14.24 7.00
C GLU A 111 12.09 -14.37 7.75
N ASP A 112 11.64 -13.29 8.40
CA ASP A 112 10.44 -13.30 9.24
C ASP A 112 9.17 -13.08 8.41
N GLY A 113 8.04 -13.66 8.84
CA GLY A 113 6.73 -13.46 8.21
C GLY A 113 6.22 -12.01 8.21
N HIS A 114 6.88 -11.12 8.95
CA HIS A 114 6.63 -9.68 8.99
C HIS A 114 7.66 -8.84 8.22
N ALA A 115 8.62 -9.49 7.56
CA ALA A 115 9.65 -8.80 6.80
C ALA A 115 9.01 -7.87 5.75
N PRO A 116 9.59 -6.67 5.55
CA PRO A 116 9.24 -5.82 4.43
C PRO A 116 9.34 -6.60 3.13
N VAL A 117 8.47 -6.27 2.19
CA VAL A 117 8.49 -6.88 0.86
C VAL A 117 9.04 -5.89 -0.16
N ARG A 118 9.75 -6.43 -1.13
CA ARG A 118 10.06 -5.77 -2.40
C ARG A 118 9.40 -6.56 -3.52
N ILE A 119 9.06 -5.88 -4.60
CA ILE A 119 8.42 -6.50 -5.76
C ILE A 119 9.44 -6.50 -6.90
N ALA A 120 9.93 -7.68 -7.27
CA ALA A 120 10.88 -7.83 -8.36
C ALA A 120 10.15 -7.80 -9.70
N ILE A 121 10.69 -7.07 -10.68
CA ILE A 121 10.21 -7.06 -12.06
C ILE A 121 11.13 -7.93 -12.90
N ASP A 122 10.62 -9.10 -13.28
CA ASP A 122 11.40 -10.20 -13.88
C ASP A 122 12.16 -9.75 -15.16
N GLU A 123 11.53 -8.87 -15.94
CA GLU A 123 11.99 -8.48 -17.27
C GLU A 123 13.07 -7.38 -17.27
N HIS A 124 13.23 -6.65 -16.16
CA HIS A 124 13.98 -5.39 -16.14
C HIS A 124 15.05 -5.30 -15.05
N GLY A 125 15.09 -6.24 -14.11
CA GLY A 125 15.99 -6.15 -12.95
C GLY A 125 15.72 -4.90 -12.09
N VAL A 126 14.45 -4.47 -12.08
CA VAL A 126 13.95 -3.32 -11.30
C VAL A 126 13.15 -3.86 -10.12
N TYR A 127 13.21 -3.16 -8.99
CA TYR A 127 12.44 -3.47 -7.80
C TYR A 127 11.49 -2.34 -7.46
N VAL A 128 10.23 -2.66 -7.17
CA VAL A 128 9.27 -1.73 -6.57
C VAL A 128 9.29 -1.93 -5.06
N LEU A 129 9.43 -0.84 -4.33
CA LEU A 129 9.66 -0.80 -2.89
C LEU A 129 8.46 -0.13 -2.22
N PRO A 130 7.39 -0.89 -1.91
CA PRO A 130 6.15 -0.34 -1.36
C PRO A 130 6.37 0.20 0.05
N ARG A 131 5.89 1.42 0.28
CA ARG A 131 5.86 2.10 1.57
C ARG A 131 4.54 2.82 1.74
N ARG A 132 4.17 3.02 3.00
CA ARG A 132 2.99 3.79 3.37
C ARG A 132 3.40 4.98 4.21
N LEU A 133 2.89 6.16 3.87
CA LEU A 133 2.92 7.28 4.80
C LEU A 133 1.72 7.14 5.73
N TRP A 134 1.98 7.02 7.03
CA TRP A 134 0.95 7.09 8.05
C TRP A 134 0.54 8.54 8.32
N PRO A 135 -0.65 8.77 8.92
CA PRO A 135 -1.16 10.10 9.15
C PRO A 135 -0.23 10.86 10.09
N VAL A 136 0.15 12.05 9.66
CA VAL A 136 0.94 12.98 10.45
C VAL A 136 0.22 14.31 10.48
N ASN A 137 0.31 15.01 11.60
CA ASN A 137 -0.48 16.21 11.87
C ASN A 137 0.18 17.52 11.41
N SER A 138 1.32 17.47 10.71
CA SER A 138 2.00 18.65 10.18
C SER A 138 2.78 18.35 8.92
N LEU A 139 2.96 19.36 8.06
CA LEU A 139 3.75 19.23 6.83
C LEU A 139 5.19 18.81 7.14
N GLN A 140 5.82 19.38 8.17
CA GLN A 140 7.18 18.99 8.59
C GLN A 140 7.27 17.48 8.89
N ARG A 141 6.29 16.93 9.60
CA ARG A 141 6.25 15.49 9.88
C ARG A 141 5.99 14.66 8.63
N VAL A 142 5.26 15.19 7.63
CA VAL A 142 5.12 14.52 6.32
C VAL A 142 6.48 14.46 5.64
N MET A 143 7.21 15.58 5.58
CA MET A 143 8.53 15.65 4.96
C MET A 143 9.51 14.66 5.60
N THR A 144 9.57 14.64 6.95
CA THR A 144 10.40 13.69 7.70
C THR A 144 9.99 12.25 7.41
N SER A 145 8.69 11.96 7.39
CA SER A 145 8.19 10.61 7.09
C SER A 145 8.56 10.19 5.66
N ILE A 146 8.45 11.07 4.66
CA ILE A 146 8.88 10.77 3.29
C ILE A 146 10.37 10.44 3.24
N ALA A 147 11.21 11.24 3.92
CA ALA A 147 12.65 10.98 3.99
C ALA A 147 12.94 9.60 4.60
N GLU A 148 12.34 9.30 5.75
CA GLU A 148 12.53 8.04 6.47
C GLU A 148 12.03 6.84 5.66
N GLN A 149 10.83 6.94 5.06
CA GLN A 149 10.27 5.86 4.25
C GLN A 149 11.12 5.62 2.99
N THR A 150 11.63 6.69 2.35
CA THR A 150 12.46 6.58 1.14
C THR A 150 13.83 5.98 1.46
N ALA A 151 14.48 6.44 2.54
CA ALA A 151 15.75 5.88 2.99
C ALA A 151 15.61 4.41 3.36
N ALA A 152 14.56 4.06 4.09
CA ALA A 152 14.30 2.67 4.45
C ALA A 152 13.85 1.82 3.26
N ALA A 153 13.25 2.39 2.20
CA ALA A 153 13.02 1.69 0.94
C ALA A 153 14.35 1.39 0.24
N ALA A 154 15.24 2.38 0.15
CA ALA A 154 16.56 2.23 -0.48
C ALA A 154 17.40 1.10 0.17
N GLN A 155 17.27 0.90 1.48
CA GLN A 155 17.94 -0.18 2.21
C GLN A 155 17.48 -1.60 1.83
N LEU A 156 16.30 -1.75 1.22
CA LEU A 156 15.76 -3.05 0.80
C LEU A 156 16.19 -3.44 -0.62
N LEU A 157 16.79 -2.50 -1.35
CA LEU A 157 17.23 -2.69 -2.73
C LEU A 157 18.45 -3.62 -2.76
N PRO A 158 18.45 -4.69 -3.58
CA PRO A 158 19.66 -5.46 -3.81
C PRO A 158 20.80 -4.60 -4.34
N GLU A 159 22.03 -4.99 -3.99
CA GLU A 159 23.22 -4.31 -4.48
C GLU A 159 23.25 -4.28 -6.03
N GLY A 160 23.46 -3.10 -6.59
CA GLY A 160 23.53 -2.89 -8.05
C GLY A 160 22.18 -2.90 -8.78
N ALA A 161 21.06 -3.18 -8.10
CA ALA A 161 19.73 -3.13 -8.70
C ALA A 161 19.21 -1.70 -8.85
N ARG A 162 18.18 -1.52 -9.70
CA ARG A 162 17.43 -0.27 -9.80
C ARG A 162 16.14 -0.39 -8.99
N GLY A 163 15.76 0.68 -8.29
CA GLY A 163 14.60 0.69 -7.41
C GLY A 163 13.62 1.80 -7.75
N ILE A 164 12.34 1.56 -7.46
CA ILE A 164 11.26 2.53 -7.49
C ILE A 164 10.63 2.53 -6.11
N VAL A 165 10.68 3.64 -5.38
CA VAL A 165 9.90 3.78 -4.14
C VAL A 165 8.43 4.01 -4.51
N TYR A 166 7.54 3.11 -4.10
CA TYR A 166 6.10 3.27 -4.26
C TYR A 166 5.54 3.76 -2.93
N LEU A 167 4.97 4.96 -2.91
CA LEU A 167 4.51 5.60 -1.69
C LEU A 167 2.99 5.79 -1.69
N ASP A 168 2.31 5.01 -0.86
CA ASP A 168 0.86 5.11 -0.64
C ASP A 168 0.57 6.04 0.54
N VAL A 169 -0.15 7.14 0.31
CA VAL A 169 -0.37 8.16 1.34
C VAL A 169 -1.64 7.86 2.12
N TRP A 170 -1.51 7.38 3.36
CA TRP A 170 -2.61 7.27 4.31
C TRP A 170 -2.71 8.54 5.17
N HIS A 171 -3.80 9.29 5.07
CA HIS A 171 -4.00 10.47 5.91
C HIS A 171 -5.43 10.57 6.44
N GLN A 172 -5.56 10.81 7.75
CA GLN A 172 -6.87 10.94 8.39
C GLN A 172 -7.68 12.12 7.82
N GLN A 173 -8.97 11.79 7.66
CA GLN A 173 -10.20 12.56 7.45
C GLN A 173 -10.28 13.72 6.44
N GLN A 174 -9.21 14.35 5.95
CA GLN A 174 -9.36 15.40 4.92
C GLN A 174 -8.19 15.52 3.93
N TYR A 175 -6.98 15.11 4.28
CA TYR A 175 -5.79 15.44 3.49
C TYR A 175 -5.54 14.45 2.33
N ALA A 176 -5.71 13.15 2.54
CA ALA A 176 -5.55 12.14 1.50
C ALA A 176 -6.58 12.29 0.36
N GLN A 177 -7.78 12.78 0.67
CA GLN A 177 -8.80 13.08 -0.33
C GLN A 177 -8.46 14.32 -1.16
N ASN A 178 -7.68 15.25 -0.60
CA ASN A 178 -7.29 16.51 -1.23
C ASN A 178 -5.95 16.43 -1.98
N LEU A 179 -5.14 15.39 -1.75
CA LEU A 179 -3.91 15.15 -2.47
C LEU A 179 -4.20 14.97 -3.98
N GLY A 180 -3.51 15.71 -4.84
CA GLY A 180 -3.80 15.79 -6.28
C GLY A 180 -4.89 16.80 -6.66
N TYR A 181 -5.60 17.42 -5.70
CA TYR A 181 -6.59 18.46 -5.95
C TYR A 181 -6.22 19.82 -5.32
N ARG A 182 -5.51 19.81 -4.18
CA ARG A 182 -4.98 21.01 -3.54
C ARG A 182 -3.48 21.10 -3.77
N MET A 183 -3.04 22.02 -4.61
CA MET A 183 -1.62 22.18 -4.96
C MET A 183 -0.75 22.51 -3.74
N GLU A 184 -1.24 23.33 -2.82
CA GLU A 184 -0.58 23.69 -1.55
C GLU A 184 -0.18 22.47 -0.70
N LEU A 185 -0.93 21.38 -0.82
CA LEU A 185 -0.62 20.10 -0.19
C LEU A 185 0.20 19.20 -1.11
N THR A 186 -0.14 19.18 -2.40
CA THR A 186 0.40 18.18 -3.33
C THR A 186 1.85 18.47 -3.70
N GLU A 187 2.18 19.72 -4.00
CA GLU A 187 3.52 20.12 -4.46
C GLU A 187 4.61 19.85 -3.41
N PRO A 188 4.42 20.15 -2.11
CA PRO A 188 5.44 19.83 -1.11
C PRO A 188 5.75 18.33 -1.02
N LEU A 189 4.72 17.47 -1.08
CA LEU A 189 4.88 16.02 -1.01
C LEU A 189 5.60 15.49 -2.25
N GLN A 190 5.22 15.97 -3.43
CA GLN A 190 5.88 15.66 -4.69
C GLN A 190 7.36 16.09 -4.66
N HIS A 191 7.64 17.32 -4.25
CA HIS A 191 9.01 17.85 -4.16
C HIS A 191 9.86 17.04 -3.18
N ALA A 192 9.32 16.72 -2.01
CA ALA A 192 9.98 15.88 -1.01
C ALA A 192 10.36 14.52 -1.59
N LEU A 193 9.38 13.84 -2.19
CA LEU A 193 9.58 12.51 -2.73
C LEU A 193 10.61 12.52 -3.86
N ARG A 194 10.52 13.47 -4.81
CA ARG A 194 11.54 13.64 -5.86
C ARG A 194 12.93 13.85 -5.28
N HIS A 195 13.05 14.73 -4.29
CA HIS A 195 14.33 15.05 -3.67
C HIS A 195 14.96 13.81 -3.01
N PHE A 196 14.24 13.16 -2.09
CA PHE A 196 14.77 12.01 -1.36
C PHE A 196 14.94 10.77 -2.25
N ALA A 197 14.06 10.55 -3.24
CA ALA A 197 14.24 9.46 -4.19
C ALA A 197 15.51 9.67 -5.03
N ALA A 198 15.77 10.90 -5.48
CA ALA A 198 16.99 11.23 -6.23
C ALA A 198 18.26 11.05 -5.39
N GLU A 199 18.25 11.41 -4.09
CA GLU A 199 19.38 11.17 -3.18
C GLU A 199 19.77 9.67 -3.11
N HIS A 200 18.78 8.79 -3.18
CA HIS A 200 18.95 7.35 -3.19
C HIS A 200 18.99 6.71 -4.59
N ARG A 201 18.97 7.52 -5.66
CA ARG A 201 18.92 7.07 -7.07
C ARG A 201 17.75 6.13 -7.38
N LEU A 202 16.61 6.37 -6.76
CA LEU A 202 15.37 5.65 -6.98
C LEU A 202 14.48 6.41 -7.96
N GLY A 203 13.73 5.66 -8.78
CA GLY A 203 12.46 6.18 -9.31
C GLY A 203 11.42 6.28 -8.19
N HIS A 204 10.27 6.88 -8.46
CA HIS A 204 9.22 7.03 -7.46
C HIS A 204 7.81 7.01 -8.05
N VAL A 205 6.87 6.58 -7.22
CA VAL A 205 5.43 6.65 -7.45
C VAL A 205 4.77 7.17 -6.19
N LEU A 206 3.86 8.14 -6.34
CA LEU A 206 3.06 8.70 -5.26
C LEU A 206 1.58 8.42 -5.52
N THR A 207 0.90 7.75 -4.59
CA THR A 207 -0.54 7.48 -4.70
C THR A 207 -1.31 8.03 -3.51
N ARG A 208 -2.58 8.35 -3.77
CA ARG A 208 -3.61 8.43 -2.73
C ARG A 208 -3.90 7.04 -2.17
N PRO A 209 -4.55 6.91 -0.99
CA PRO A 209 -4.81 5.62 -0.36
C PRO A 209 -5.36 4.60 -1.35
N PHE A 210 -4.57 3.56 -1.60
CA PHE A 210 -4.91 2.43 -2.48
C PHE A 210 -5.19 2.79 -3.96
N GLN A 211 -5.02 4.04 -4.41
CA GLN A 211 -5.37 4.47 -5.77
C GLN A 211 -4.24 4.17 -6.77
N TRP A 212 -3.86 2.91 -6.84
CA TRP A 212 -2.66 2.43 -7.55
C TRP A 212 -2.66 2.72 -9.05
N ASN A 213 -3.81 2.67 -9.72
CA ASN A 213 -3.89 2.93 -11.16
C ASN A 213 -4.14 4.42 -11.50
N ASN A 214 -4.09 5.30 -10.51
CA ASN A 214 -4.23 6.74 -10.69
C ASN A 214 -3.21 7.50 -9.82
N PRO A 215 -1.90 7.35 -10.11
CA PRO A 215 -0.85 7.97 -9.34
C PRO A 215 -0.93 9.50 -9.44
N VAL A 216 -0.64 10.17 -8.34
CA VAL A 216 -0.49 11.63 -8.25
C VAL A 216 0.81 12.04 -8.94
N GLU A 217 1.83 11.20 -8.85
CA GLU A 217 3.09 11.37 -9.56
C GLU A 217 3.75 10.01 -9.82
N ALA A 218 4.44 9.87 -10.95
CA ALA A 218 5.24 8.70 -11.24
C ALA A 218 6.45 9.08 -12.13
N THR A 219 7.65 8.62 -11.78
CA THR A 219 8.89 8.79 -12.55
C THR A 219 9.77 7.58 -12.34
N TYR A 220 10.15 6.87 -13.40
CA TYR A 220 10.93 5.63 -13.33
C TYR A 220 11.65 5.33 -14.65
#